data_AF-A0A5K8AHU8-F1
#
_entry.id   AF-A0A5K8AHU8-F1
#
_cell.length_a   1.000
_cell.length_b   1.000
_cell.length_c   1.000
_cell.angle_alpha   90.00
_cell.angle_beta   90.00
_cell.angle_gamma   90.00
#
_symmetry.space_group_name_H-M   'P 1'
#
loop_
_entity.id
_entity.type
_entity.pdbx_description
1 polymer ?
#
loop_
_entity_poly.entity_id
_entity_poly.type
_entity_poly.pdbx_seq_one_letter_code
_entity_poly.pdbx_strand_id
1 'polypeptide(L)'
;MNRNDCASLIEAGNSYLETARNGHRRGSVFTGTMIYHVVCLSIEKYLMGIFCCYNAIPQHNTLSRMAQEAADFADLPSDLLQAIEAMDGVLNLCDPATPLQATLTGKQLQAMIQVGEQLRDLASAHLPCAA
;
A
#
# COMPACT_ATOMS: atom_id res chain seq x y z
N MET A 1 10.39 -7.48 -16.49
CA MET A 1 9.54 -8.16 -15.49
C MET A 1 8.57 -9.05 -16.25
N ASN A 2 8.23 -10.25 -15.76
CA ASN A 2 7.27 -11.12 -16.46
C ASN A 2 5.83 -10.70 -16.09
N ARG A 3 4.86 -10.85 -16.99
CA ARG A 3 3.44 -10.56 -16.69
C ARG A 3 2.89 -11.40 -15.54
N ASN A 4 3.41 -12.61 -15.34
CA ASN A 4 3.07 -13.47 -14.20
C ASN A 4 3.54 -12.89 -12.86
N ASP A 5 4.58 -12.05 -12.87
CA ASP A 5 5.12 -11.41 -11.66
C ASP A 5 4.16 -10.30 -11.17
N CYS A 6 3.42 -9.64 -12.08
CA CYS A 6 2.45 -8.60 -11.72
C CYS A 6 1.29 -9.18 -10.89
N ALA A 7 0.72 -10.30 -11.34
CA ALA A 7 -0.34 -11.00 -10.60
C ALA A 7 0.15 -11.45 -9.22
N SER A 8 1.36 -11.98 -9.14
CA SER A 8 1.96 -12.44 -7.88
C SER A 8 2.16 -11.30 -6.87
N LEU A 9 2.55 -10.11 -7.34
CA LEU A 9 2.66 -8.91 -6.51
C LEU A 9 1.29 -8.45 -6.01
N ILE A 10 0.27 -8.42 -6.87
CA ILE A 10 -1.09 -8.02 -6.47
C ILE A 10 -1.69 -9.03 -5.47
N GLU A 11 -1.47 -10.33 -5.66
CA GLU A 11 -1.87 -11.37 -4.70
C GLU A 11 -1.17 -11.24 -3.34
N ALA A 12 0.12 -10.90 -3.33
CA ALA A 12 0.83 -10.59 -2.10
C ALA A 12 0.22 -9.36 -1.41
N GLY A 13 -0.10 -8.31 -2.17
CA GLY A 13 -0.81 -7.12 -1.68
C GLY A 13 -2.14 -7.47 -1.03
N ASN A 14 -2.94 -8.36 -1.64
CA ASN A 14 -4.20 -8.87 -1.10
C ASN A 14 -4.02 -9.60 0.23
N SER A 15 -2.98 -10.44 0.33
CA SER A 15 -2.68 -11.19 1.55
C SER A 15 -2.34 -10.25 2.72
N TYR A 16 -1.57 -9.18 2.45
CA TYR A 16 -1.29 -8.16 3.46
C TYR A 16 -2.54 -7.35 3.81
N LEU A 17 -3.35 -6.94 2.83
CA LEU A 17 -4.58 -6.19 3.10
C LEU A 17 -5.55 -6.97 3.99
N GLU A 18 -5.72 -8.25 3.70
CA GLU A 18 -6.56 -9.14 4.50
C GLU A 18 -6.00 -9.33 5.91
N THR A 19 -4.68 -9.42 6.05
CA THR A 19 -4.01 -9.44 7.36
C THR A 19 -4.28 -8.16 8.14
N ALA A 20 -4.20 -6.98 7.51
CA ALA A 20 -4.51 -5.70 8.15
C ALA A 20 -5.98 -5.62 8.59
N ARG A 21 -6.93 -6.02 7.74
CA ARG A 21 -8.37 -6.05 8.06
C ARG A 21 -8.67 -6.95 9.25
N ASN A 22 -8.10 -8.15 9.27
CA ASN A 22 -8.30 -9.10 10.37
C ASN A 22 -7.57 -8.67 11.64
N GLY A 23 -6.38 -8.07 11.50
CA GLY A 23 -5.62 -7.49 12.60
C GLY A 23 -6.37 -6.34 13.27
N HIS A 24 -7.02 -5.48 12.50
CA HIS A 24 -7.81 -4.37 13.01
C HIS A 24 -8.95 -4.81 13.94
N ARG A 25 -9.57 -5.97 13.68
CA ARG A 25 -10.60 -6.57 14.55
C ARG A 25 -10.03 -7.26 15.80
N ARG A 26 -8.71 -7.45 15.87
CA ARG A 26 -7.99 -8.20 16.90
C ARG A 26 -6.99 -7.31 17.64
N GLY A 27 -7.47 -6.17 18.17
CA GLY A 27 -6.65 -5.18 18.87
C GLY A 27 -5.92 -5.68 20.12
N SER A 28 -6.25 -6.88 20.63
CA SER A 28 -5.50 -7.55 21.70
C SER A 28 -4.20 -8.23 21.23
N VAL A 29 -4.04 -8.43 19.92
CA VAL A 29 -2.89 -9.11 19.30
C VAL A 29 -2.13 -8.16 18.39
N PHE A 30 -2.85 -7.34 17.62
CA PHE A 30 -2.25 -6.40 16.68
C PHE A 30 -2.31 -4.98 17.23
N THR A 31 -1.13 -4.35 17.33
CA THR A 31 -1.04 -2.93 17.65
C THR A 31 -1.40 -2.08 16.43
N GLY A 32 -1.78 -0.81 16.65
CA GLY A 32 -2.04 0.13 15.55
C GLY A 32 -0.84 0.29 14.62
N THR A 33 0.37 0.39 15.17
CA THR A 33 1.62 0.42 14.40
C THR A 33 1.82 -0.82 13.53
N MET A 34 1.53 -2.02 14.04
CA MET A 34 1.62 -3.25 13.25
C MET A 34 0.65 -3.23 12.07
N ILE A 35 -0.59 -2.80 12.31
CA ILE A 35 -1.60 -2.69 11.25
C ILE A 35 -1.14 -1.67 10.19
N TYR A 36 -0.64 -0.51 10.62
CA TYR A 36 -0.07 0.49 9.71
C TYR A 36 1.01 -0.10 8.80
N HIS A 37 2.01 -0.81 9.35
CA HIS A 37 3.06 -1.42 8.53
C HIS A 37 2.53 -2.47 7.55
N VAL A 38 1.57 -3.29 7.98
CA VAL A 38 0.96 -4.30 7.11
C VAL A 38 0.17 -3.64 5.98
N VAL A 39 -0.53 -2.53 6.23
CA VAL A 39 -1.17 -1.74 5.17
C VAL A 39 -0.14 -1.14 4.22
N CYS A 40 0.97 -0.57 4.73
CA CYS A 40 2.03 -0.05 3.88
C CYS A 40 2.63 -1.12 2.96
N LEU A 41 2.86 -2.34 3.47
CA LEU A 41 3.30 -3.47 2.64
C LEU A 41 2.28 -3.81 1.55
N SER A 42 0.99 -3.79 1.88
CA SER A 42 -0.08 -4.02 0.90
C SER A 42 -0.03 -2.98 -0.24
N ILE A 43 0.01 -1.69 0.13
CA ILE A 43 0.09 -0.56 -0.81
C ILE A 43 1.34 -0.68 -1.69
N GLU A 44 2.51 -0.94 -1.10
CA GLU A 44 3.77 -1.13 -1.84
C GLU A 44 3.62 -2.23 -2.90
N LYS A 45 3.03 -3.37 -2.54
CA LYS A 45 2.85 -4.48 -3.49
C LYS A 45 1.87 -4.16 -4.62
N TYR A 46 0.82 -3.39 -4.35
CA TYR A 46 -0.06 -2.92 -5.42
C TYR A 46 0.64 -1.96 -6.38
N LEU A 47 1.39 -0.98 -5.87
CA LEU A 47 2.20 -0.08 -6.70
C LEU A 47 3.23 -0.85 -7.52
N MET A 48 3.98 -1.75 -6.88
CA MET A 48 4.92 -2.64 -7.57
C MET A 48 4.23 -3.49 -8.65
N GLY A 49 3.02 -3.99 -8.38
CA GLY A 49 2.20 -4.71 -9.35
C GLY A 49 1.93 -3.86 -10.59
N ILE A 50 1.48 -2.60 -10.41
CA ILE A 50 1.27 -1.66 -11.51
C ILE A 50 2.56 -1.51 -12.32
N PHE A 51 3.69 -1.13 -11.70
CA PHE A 51 4.96 -0.98 -12.41
C PHE A 51 5.36 -2.26 -13.17
N CYS A 52 5.19 -3.42 -12.54
CA CYS A 52 5.50 -4.71 -13.14
C CYS A 52 4.66 -4.97 -14.40
N CYS A 53 3.37 -4.65 -14.37
CA CYS A 53 2.47 -4.79 -15.53
C CYS A 53 2.90 -3.92 -16.73
N TYR A 54 3.61 -2.82 -16.49
CA TYR A 54 4.15 -1.92 -17.53
C TYR A 54 5.66 -2.06 -17.77
N ASN A 55 6.32 -3.08 -17.22
CA ASN A 55 7.78 -3.28 -17.29
C ASN A 55 8.60 -2.09 -16.78
N ALA A 56 8.07 -1.35 -15.81
CA ALA A 56 8.73 -0.23 -15.16
C ALA A 56 9.28 -0.63 -13.78
N ILE A 57 10.20 0.17 -13.25
CA ILE A 57 10.73 0.06 -11.89
C ILE A 57 10.60 1.44 -11.24
N PRO A 58 10.04 1.55 -10.03
CA PRO A 58 9.97 2.83 -9.34
C PRO A 58 11.37 3.37 -9.02
N GLN A 59 11.55 4.68 -9.12
CA GLN A 59 12.81 5.35 -8.79
C GLN A 59 12.94 5.60 -7.28
N HIS A 60 11.81 5.72 -6.59
CA HIS A 60 11.76 5.96 -5.16
C HIS A 60 11.12 4.79 -4.40
N ASN A 61 11.38 4.74 -3.09
CA ASN A 61 10.91 3.68 -2.19
C ASN A 61 9.94 4.17 -1.11
N THR A 62 9.59 5.46 -1.09
CA THR A 62 8.50 5.98 -0.25
C THR A 62 7.18 5.82 -0.98
N LEU A 63 6.09 5.57 -0.25
CA LEU A 63 4.81 5.22 -0.88
C LEU A 63 4.26 6.38 -1.70
N SER A 64 4.40 7.62 -1.21
CA SER A 64 3.94 8.81 -1.93
C SER A 64 4.64 9.01 -3.26
N ARG A 65 5.96 8.82 -3.32
CA ARG A 65 6.74 8.97 -4.54
C ARG A 65 6.47 7.83 -5.51
N MET A 66 6.37 6.61 -5.01
CA MET A 66 5.94 5.46 -5.82
C MET A 66 4.53 5.67 -6.41
N ALA A 67 3.59 6.23 -5.64
CA ALA A 67 2.24 6.50 -6.12
C ALA A 67 2.22 7.62 -7.18
N GLN A 68 3.03 8.68 -6.99
CA GLN A 68 3.19 9.74 -8.00
C GLN A 68 3.76 9.19 -9.32
N GLU A 69 4.76 8.31 -9.25
CA GLU A 69 5.33 7.65 -10.44
C GLU A 69 4.34 6.67 -11.08
N ALA A 70 3.53 5.97 -10.28
CA ALA A 70 2.51 5.06 -10.79
C ALA A 70 1.39 5.79 -11.57
N ALA A 71 1.21 7.10 -11.34
CA ALA A 71 0.25 7.93 -12.06
C ALA A 71 0.55 8.05 -13.56
N ASP A 72 1.77 7.74 -14.00
CA ASP A 72 2.12 7.65 -15.42
C ASP A 72 1.46 6.44 -16.12
N PHE A 73 0.99 5.45 -15.33
CA PHE A 73 0.45 4.18 -15.83
C PHE A 73 -1.01 3.94 -15.44
N ALA A 74 -1.48 4.56 -14.37
CA ALA A 74 -2.78 4.35 -13.77
C ALA A 74 -3.42 5.70 -13.37
N ASP A 75 -4.74 5.83 -13.52
CA ASP A 75 -5.46 7.03 -13.09
C ASP A 75 -5.64 7.02 -11.57
N LEU A 76 -4.70 7.64 -10.85
CA LEU A 76 -4.74 7.76 -9.39
C LEU A 76 -5.43 9.07 -9.00
N PRO A 77 -6.59 9.00 -8.34
CA PRO A 77 -7.28 10.19 -7.83
C PRO A 77 -6.41 11.02 -6.89
N SER A 78 -6.52 12.35 -6.97
CA SER A 78 -5.70 13.27 -6.18
C SER A 78 -5.88 13.13 -4.66
N ASP A 79 -7.06 12.71 -4.22
CA ASP A 79 -7.38 12.42 -2.82
C ASP A 79 -6.70 11.13 -2.34
N LEU A 80 -6.62 10.12 -3.20
CA LEU A 80 -5.86 8.90 -2.93
C LEU A 80 -4.35 9.19 -2.79
N LEU A 81 -3.79 10.02 -3.69
CA LEU A 81 -2.39 10.45 -3.60
C LEU A 81 -2.10 11.20 -2.30
N GLN A 82 -2.98 12.14 -1.91
CA GLN A 82 -2.85 12.87 -0.64
C GLN A 82 -2.96 11.94 0.58
N ALA A 83 -3.84 10.94 0.51
CA ALA A 83 -3.97 9.96 1.59
C ALA A 83 -2.70 9.10 1.74
N ILE A 84 -2.07 8.69 0.64
CA ILE A 84 -0.80 7.97 0.66
C ILE A 84 0.34 8.87 1.17
N GLU A 85 0.38 10.14 0.77
CA GLU A 85 1.35 11.11 1.29
C GLU A 85 1.24 11.31 2.80
N ALA A 86 0.02 11.39 3.33
CA ALA A 86 -0.21 11.49 4.76
C ALA A 86 0.31 10.23 5.52
N MET A 87 0.37 9.07 4.87
CA MET A 87 0.88 7.85 5.48
C MET A 87 2.40 7.86 5.64
N ASP A 88 3.17 8.37 4.68
CA ASP A 88 4.63 8.48 4.79
C ASP A 88 5.07 9.29 6.02
N GLY A 89 4.24 10.25 6.46
CA GLY A 89 4.48 11.08 7.64
C GLY A 89 4.16 10.44 8.99
N VAL A 90 3.60 9.21 9.04
CA VAL A 90 3.16 8.58 10.30
C VAL A 90 4.35 8.12 11.15
N LEU A 91 5.42 7.62 10.52
CA LEU A 91 6.65 7.19 11.19
C LEU A 91 7.87 7.68 10.42
N ASN A 92 8.84 8.26 11.13
CA ASN A 92 10.15 8.56 10.56
C ASN A 92 11.07 7.33 10.72
N LEU A 93 11.12 6.48 9.69
CA LEU A 93 11.95 5.27 9.69
C LEU A 93 13.45 5.54 9.44
N CYS A 94 13.79 6.75 9.01
CA CYS A 94 15.17 7.13 8.69
C CYS A 94 15.95 7.65 9.91
N ASP A 95 15.25 8.04 10.98
CA ASP A 95 15.86 8.52 12.20
C ASP A 95 15.92 7.40 13.27
N PRO A 96 17.13 6.91 13.63
CA PRO A 96 17.27 5.86 14.62
C PRO A 96 16.86 6.29 16.04
N ALA A 97 16.71 7.60 16.30
CA ALA A 97 16.24 8.13 17.57
C ALA A 97 14.71 8.27 17.64
N THR A 98 14.00 8.18 16.51
CA THR A 98 12.55 8.32 16.47
C THR A 98 11.87 7.03 16.96
N PRO A 99 10.88 7.11 17.88
CA PRO A 99 10.10 5.95 18.28
C PRO A 99 9.39 5.30 17.08
N LEU A 100 9.55 3.98 16.93
CA LEU A 100 8.86 3.18 15.91
C LEU A 100 7.42 2.83 16.30
N GLN A 101 6.76 3.66 17.12
CA GLN A 101 5.39 3.46 17.55
C GLN A 101 4.57 4.71 17.25
N ALA A 102 3.45 4.51 16.56
CA ALA A 102 2.48 5.56 16.30
C ALA A 102 1.22 5.32 17.15
N THR A 103 0.70 6.38 17.76
CA THR A 103 -0.62 6.33 18.40
C THR A 103 -1.67 6.57 17.33
N LEU A 104 -2.23 5.48 16.79
CA LEU A 104 -3.24 5.52 15.73
C LEU A 104 -4.60 5.13 16.31
N THR A 105 -5.60 5.98 16.06
CA THR A 105 -6.99 5.68 16.39
C THR A 105 -7.56 4.61 15.45
N GLY A 106 -8.59 3.90 15.90
CA GLY A 106 -9.27 2.93 15.06
C GLY A 106 -9.81 3.53 13.74
N LYS A 107 -10.26 4.79 13.78
CA LYS A 107 -10.71 5.52 12.57
C LYS A 107 -9.57 5.78 11.58
N GLN A 108 -8.39 6.18 12.06
CA GLN A 108 -7.23 6.37 11.21
C GLN A 108 -6.80 5.05 10.55
N LEU A 109 -6.77 3.96 11.32
CA LEU A 109 -6.45 2.62 10.79
C LEU A 109 -7.47 2.18 9.73
N GLN A 110 -8.76 2.39 9.98
CA GLN A 110 -9.80 2.07 9.02
C GLN A 110 -9.66 2.89 7.72
N ALA A 111 -9.32 4.17 7.82
CA ALA A 111 -9.06 5.02 6.65
C ALA A 111 -7.84 4.54 5.85
N MET A 112 -6.75 4.14 6.52
CA MET A 112 -5.57 3.57 5.85
C MET A 112 -5.90 2.24 5.16
N ILE A 113 -6.72 1.38 5.77
CA ILE A 113 -7.20 0.15 5.13
C ILE A 113 -8.02 0.47 3.87
N GLN A 114 -8.86 1.50 3.91
CA GLN A 114 -9.64 1.94 2.74
C GLN A 114 -8.74 2.42 1.59
N VAL A 115 -7.64 3.13 1.89
CA VAL A 115 -6.62 3.48 0.89
C VAL A 115 -6.07 2.22 0.21
N GLY A 116 -5.75 1.19 1.00
CA GLY A 116 -5.32 -0.11 0.46
C GLY A 116 -6.38 -0.79 -0.41
N GLU A 117 -7.66 -0.71 -0.06
CA GLU A 117 -8.78 -1.24 -0.86
C GLU A 117 -8.94 -0.48 -2.18
N GLN A 118 -8.88 0.85 -2.17
CA GLN A 118 -8.95 1.67 -3.39
C GLN A 118 -7.81 1.33 -4.34
N LEU A 119 -6.59 1.19 -3.80
CA LEU A 119 -5.42 0.89 -4.61
C LEU A 119 -5.41 -0.56 -5.13
N ARG A 120 -5.97 -1.52 -4.37
CA ARG A 120 -6.23 -2.87 -4.86
C ARG A 120 -7.09 -2.85 -6.11
N ASP A 121 -8.19 -2.11 -6.06
CA ASP A 121 -9.17 -2.08 -7.16
C ASP A 121 -8.55 -1.46 -8.42
N LEU A 122 -7.76 -0.39 -8.25
CA LEU A 122 -6.95 0.19 -9.32
C LEU A 122 -5.93 -0.82 -9.88
N ALA A 123 -5.08 -1.40 -9.03
CA ALA A 123 -4.03 -2.33 -9.46
C ALA A 123 -4.60 -3.56 -10.18
N SER A 124 -5.74 -4.08 -9.71
CA SER A 124 -6.41 -5.24 -10.30
C SER A 124 -6.95 -4.96 -11.70
N ALA A 125 -7.29 -3.71 -12.02
CA ALA A 125 -7.73 -3.31 -13.36
C ALA A 125 -6.62 -3.41 -14.42
N HIS A 126 -5.35 -3.49 -14.00
CA HIS A 126 -4.20 -3.65 -14.90
C HIS A 126 -3.80 -5.11 -15.11
N LEU A 127 -4.42 -6.06 -14.40
CA LEU A 127 -4.16 -7.47 -14.65
C LEU A 127 -4.60 -7.83 -16.07
N PRO A 128 -3.79 -8.58 -16.83
CA PRO A 128 -4.19 -9.03 -18.14
C PRO A 128 -5.42 -9.94 -18.00
N CYS A 129 -6.49 -9.67 -18.75
CA CYS A 129 -7.59 -10.63 -18.88
C CYS A 129 -7.02 -11.98 -19.33
N ALA A 130 -7.45 -13.06 -18.67
CA ALA A 130 -7.15 -14.41 -19.14
C ALA A 130 -7.68 -14.55 -20.57
N ALA A 131 -6.78 -14.88 -21.50
CA ALA A 131 -7.10 -15.14 -22.91
C ALA A 131 -7.80 -16.49 -23.07
#